data_AF-A0A261GKP3-F1
#
_entry.id   AF-A0A261GKP3-F1
#
_cell.length_a   1.000
_cell.length_b   1.000
_cell.length_c   1.000
_cell.angle_alpha   90.00
_cell.angle_beta   90.00
_cell.angle_gamma   90.00
#
_symmetry.space_group_name_H-M   'P 1'
#
loop_
_entity.id
_entity.type
_entity.pdbx_description
1 polymer ?
#
loop_
_entity_poly.entity_id
_entity_poly.type
_entity_poly.pdbx_seq_one_letter_code
_entity_poly.pdbx_strand_id
1 'polypeptide(L)' 'MDWKIERESKRVVHSSGMTLGFYSFAGELRELVPGNIPEDLSAREVSRLVQAGKNQIAQHFGLVLNGKRVHVIL' A
#
# COMPACT_ATOMS: atom_id res chain seq x y z
N MET A 1 -1.72 -9.06 -12.11
CA MET A 1 -1.41 -8.16 -10.98
C MET A 1 -2.47 -8.41 -9.92
N ASP A 2 -2.02 -8.84 -8.73
CA ASP A 2 -2.83 -9.38 -7.63
C ASP A 2 -3.37 -8.35 -6.63
N TRP A 3 -3.31 -7.06 -6.96
CA TRP A 3 -3.84 -6.00 -6.09
C TRP A 3 -5.07 -5.36 -6.72
N LYS A 4 -6.16 -5.35 -5.98
CA LYS A 4 -7.41 -4.68 -6.33
C LYS A 4 -7.54 -3.38 -5.55
N ILE A 5 -7.66 -2.25 -6.25
CA ILE A 5 -7.84 -0.93 -5.63
C ILE A 5 -9.33 -0.70 -5.36
N GLU A 6 -9.67 -0.47 -4.09
CA GLU A 6 -11.02 -0.14 -3.64
C GLU A 6 -11.07 1.34 -3.25
N ARG A 7 -11.35 2.19 -4.25
CA ARG A 7 -11.23 3.65 -4.14
C ARG A 7 -12.15 4.25 -3.07
N GLU A 8 -13.39 3.76 -2.97
CA GLU A 8 -14.36 4.24 -1.98
C GLU A 8 -13.89 4.01 -0.55
N SER A 9 -13.23 2.88 -0.31
CA SER A 9 -12.68 2.50 1.00
C SER A 9 -11.22 2.93 1.21
N LYS A 10 -10.61 3.66 0.25
CA LYS A 10 -9.20 4.08 0.26
C LYS A 10 -8.22 2.95 0.65
N ARG A 11 -8.45 1.76 0.13
CA ARG A 11 -7.63 0.58 0.41
C ARG A 11 -7.32 -0.21 -0.85
N VAL A 12 -6.30 -1.05 -0.77
CA VAL A 12 -5.94 -2.01 -1.80
C VAL A 12 -5.84 -3.39 -1.17
N VAL A 13 -6.38 -4.39 -1.87
CA VAL A 13 -6.46 -5.77 -1.38
C VAL A 13 -5.61 -6.66 -2.26
N HIS A 14 -4.68 -7.39 -1.66
CA HIS A 14 -3.86 -8.41 -2.33
C HIS A 14 -4.59 -9.75 -2.39
N SER A 15 -4.27 -10.59 -3.37
CA SER A 15 -4.84 -11.96 -3.47
C SER A 15 -4.49 -12.85 -2.27
N SER A 16 -3.42 -12.56 -1.53
CA SER A 16 -3.11 -13.22 -0.26
C SER A 16 -4.04 -12.81 0.89
N GLY A 17 -4.95 -11.87 0.69
CA GLY A 17 -5.80 -11.30 1.74
C GLY A 17 -5.20 -10.10 2.47
N MET A 18 -3.91 -9.81 2.27
CA MET A 18 -3.28 -8.60 2.81
C MET A 18 -3.94 -7.33 2.29
N THR A 19 -4.09 -6.32 3.14
CA THR A 19 -4.66 -5.02 2.78
C THR A 19 -3.67 -3.89 3.02
N LEU A 20 -3.82 -2.82 2.24
CA LEU A 20 -3.07 -1.58 2.38
C LEU A 20 -4.03 -0.39 2.33
N GLY A 21 -4.19 0.32 3.44
CA GLY A 21 -4.90 1.60 3.48
C GLY A 21 -3.98 2.72 3.00
N PHE A 22 -4.49 3.66 2.19
CA PHE A 22 -3.68 4.74 1.64
C PHE A 22 -4.29 6.13 1.86
N TYR A 23 -3.41 7.11 2.09
CA TYR A 23 -3.75 8.53 2.13
C TYR A 23 -2.82 9.33 1.21
N SER A 24 -3.41 10.16 0.36
CA SER A 24 -2.69 11.05 -0.57
C SER A 24 -3.11 12.50 -0.37
N PHE A 25 -2.16 13.42 -0.51
CA PHE A 25 -2.40 14.85 -0.41
C PHE A 25 -1.53 15.61 -1.42
N ALA A 26 -2.14 16.54 -2.16
CA ALA A 26 -1.45 17.39 -3.13
C ALA A 26 -0.57 16.61 -4.15
N GLY A 27 -1.06 15.49 -4.68
CA GLY A 27 -0.35 14.69 -5.69
C GLY A 27 0.75 13.77 -5.14
N GLU A 28 0.90 13.67 -3.82
CA GLU A 28 1.87 12.79 -3.17
C GLU A 28 1.19 11.73 -2.30
N LEU A 29 1.74 10.51 -2.29
CA LEU A 29 1.37 9.47 -1.32
C LEU A 29 2.01 9.80 0.03
N ARG A 30 1.19 9.98 1.08
CA ARG A 30 1.64 10.40 2.41
C ARG A 30 1.78 9.25 3.39
N GLU A 31 0.82 8.32 3.34
CA GLU A 31 0.74 7.23 4.30
C GLU A 31 0.25 5.97 3.62
N LEU A 32 0.82 4.85 4.06
CA LEU A 32 0.37 3.52 3.70
C LEU A 32 0.40 2.64 4.94
N VAL A 33 -0.78 2.17 5.36
CA VAL A 33 -0.95 1.36 6.56
C VAL A 33 -1.24 -0.08 6.14
N PRO A 34 -0.36 -1.05 6.43
CA PRO A 34 -0.66 -2.45 6.20
C PRO A 34 -1.69 -2.95 7.21
N GLY A 35 -2.62 -3.77 6.74
CA GLY A 35 -3.67 -4.39 7.56
C GLY A 35 -3.98 -5.80 7.07
N ASN A 36 -4.64 -6.60 7.91
CA ASN A 36 -4.99 -7.99 7.62
C ASN A 36 -3.78 -8.80 7.10
N ILE A 37 -2.64 -8.69 7.78
CA ILE A 37 -1.41 -9.41 7.40
C ILE A 37 -1.61 -10.89 7.73
N PRO A 38 -1.64 -11.80 6.73
CA PRO A 38 -1.74 -13.23 6.98
C PRO A 38 -0.53 -13.75 7.78
N GLU A 39 -0.78 -14.70 8.69
CA GLU A 39 0.26 -15.26 9.58
C GLU A 39 1.34 -16.05 8.83
N ASP A 40 1.03 -16.53 7.63
CA ASP A 40 1.94 -17.26 6.74
C ASP A 40 2.93 -16.37 5.99
N LEU A 41 2.76 -15.04 6.03
CA LEU A 41 3.68 -14.10 5.40
C LEU A 41 4.86 -13.76 6.31
N SER A 42 6.08 -13.98 5.82
CA SER A 42 7.27 -13.46 6.49
C SER A 42 7.36 -11.94 6.41
N ALA A 43 8.07 -11.32 7.36
CA ALA A 43 8.32 -9.88 7.35
C ALA A 43 8.93 -9.36 6.02
N ARG A 44 9.74 -10.20 5.35
CA ARG A 44 10.33 -9.89 4.04
C ARG A 44 9.27 -9.86 2.94
N GLU A 45 8.34 -10.80 2.96
CA GLU A 45 7.23 -10.85 1.99
C GLU A 45 6.27 -9.69 2.21
N VAL A 46 5.91 -9.41 3.46
CA VAL A 46 5.10 -8.22 3.82
C VAL A 46 5.75 -6.96 3.27
N SER A 47 7.06 -6.75 3.51
CA SER A 47 7.78 -5.57 2.99
C SER A 47 7.75 -5.48 1.46
N ARG A 48 7.94 -6.61 0.76
CA ARG A 48 7.85 -6.68 -0.70
C ARG A 48 6.44 -6.33 -1.20
N LEU A 49 5.41 -6.88 -0.56
CA LEU A 49 4.00 -6.64 -0.89
C LEU A 49 3.61 -5.18 -0.65
N VAL A 50 4.03 -4.60 0.49
CA VAL A 50 3.85 -3.17 0.79
C VAL A 50 4.44 -2.31 -0.34
N GLN A 51 5.67 -2.59 -0.78
CA GLN A 51 6.30 -1.82 -1.85
C GLN A 51 5.61 -1.99 -3.20
N ALA A 52 5.21 -3.22 -3.55
CA ALA A 52 4.43 -3.47 -4.76
C ALA A 52 3.10 -2.69 -4.75
N GLY A 53 2.40 -2.70 -3.61
CA GLY A 53 1.18 -1.94 -3.41
C GLY A 53 1.39 -0.42 -3.52
N LYS A 54 2.47 0.13 -2.93
CA LYS A 54 2.83 1.55 -3.08
C LYS A 54 2.96 1.96 -4.53
N ASN A 55 3.71 1.19 -5.31
CA ASN A 55 3.93 1.47 -6.73
C ASN A 55 2.62 1.45 -7.52
N GLN A 56 1.77 0.47 -7.25
CA GLN A 56 0.50 0.34 -7.96
C GLN A 56 -0.49 1.47 -7.61
N ILE A 57 -0.60 1.83 -6.32
CA ILE A 57 -1.41 2.96 -5.87
C ILE A 57 -0.91 4.26 -6.52
N ALA A 58 0.39 4.49 -6.49
CA ALA A 58 0.99 5.68 -7.06
C ALA A 58 0.72 5.80 -8.57
N GLN A 59 0.94 4.72 -9.32
CA GLN A 59 0.65 4.70 -10.76
C GLN A 59 -0.83 4.94 -11.05
N HIS A 60 -1.74 4.30 -10.31
CA HIS A 60 -3.17 4.43 -10.52
C HIS A 60 -3.69 5.86 -10.30
N PHE A 61 -3.15 6.56 -9.32
CA PHE A 61 -3.56 7.93 -8.97
C PHE A 61 -2.64 9.02 -9.55
N GLY A 62 -1.62 8.66 -10.34
CA GLY A 62 -0.63 9.60 -10.86
C GLY A 62 0.20 10.29 -9.76
N LEU A 63 0.45 9.61 -8.65
CA LEU A 63 1.18 10.15 -7.49
C LEU A 63 2.69 9.93 -7.64
N VAL A 64 3.47 10.82 -7.03
CA VAL A 64 4.91 10.66 -6.90
C VAL A 64 5.25 9.97 -5.59
N LEU A 65 6.07 8.92 -5.65
CA LEU A 65 6.66 8.29 -4.47
C LEU A 65 7.94 9.02 -4.08
N ASN A 66 7.94 9.63 -2.90
CA ASN A 66 9.12 10.30 -2.35
C ASN A 66 9.67 9.50 -1.17
N GLY A 67 10.92 9.02 -1.28
CA GLY A 67 11.58 8.18 -0.28
C GLY A 67 11.76 8.82 1.11
N LYS A 68 11.45 10.12 1.26
CA LYS A 68 11.59 10.87 2.52
C LYS A 68 10.35 10.86 3.43
N ARG A 69 9.19 10.36 2.98
CA ARG A 69 7.95 10.34 3.79
C ARG A 69 7.19 9.02 3.60
N VAL A 70 7.71 7.95 4.17
CA VAL A 70 6.88 6.79 4.53
C VAL A 70 6.78 6.82 6.05
N HIS A 71 5.73 7.46 6.58
CA HIS A 71 5.40 7.27 7.98
C HIS A 71 4.81 5.87 8.10
N VAL A 72 5.63 4.93 8.55
CA VAL A 72 5.17 3.67 9.14
C VAL A 72 4.84 4.03 10.59
N ILE A 73 3.57 4.19 10.93
CA ILE A 73 3.16 4.17 12.34
C ILE A 73 2.99 2.69 12.67
N LEU A 74 3.94 2.15 13.43
CA LEU A 74 3.86 0.82 14.05
C LEU A 74 3.04 0.91 15.35
#